data_AF-A0ABD0YWF8-F1
#
_entry.id   AF-A0ABD0YWF8-F1
#
_cell.length_a   1.000
_cell.length_b   1.000
_cell.length_c   1.000
_cell.angle_alpha   90.00
_cell.angle_beta   90.00
_cell.angle_gamma   90.00
#
_symmetry.space_group_name_H-M   'P 1'
#
loop_
_entity.id
_entity.type
_entity.pdbx_description
1 polymer ?
#
loop_
_entity_poly.entity_id
_entity_poly.type
_entity_poly.pdbx_seq_one_letter_code
_entity_poly.pdbx_strand_id
1 'polypeptide(L)'
;MGSGRHLKPIEVYLGVPYATPPTGSNRFSPTRTAAPWDGIRLADRHGPVCPQKLPDIRNETAALERMPRGRLEYLKRLLPFLKNQSEDCLYLNIYAPLQGKIICSDLSLSRHRQQLEFSRGASNLSNI
;
A
#
# COMPACT_ATOMS: atom_id res chain seq x y z
N MET A 1 35.37 13.38 5.47
CA MET A 1 34.36 12.52 6.15
C MET A 1 32.99 13.05 5.78
N GLY A 2 32.25 12.32 4.94
CA GLY A 2 30.98 12.78 4.38
C GLY A 2 29.89 12.84 5.45
N SER A 3 29.22 13.97 5.55
CA SER A 3 28.02 14.16 6.38
C SER A 3 26.97 13.11 6.01
N GLY A 4 26.70 12.19 6.93
CA GLY A 4 25.66 11.17 6.76
C GLY A 4 24.30 11.86 6.65
N ARG A 5 23.69 11.82 5.46
CA ARG A 5 22.36 12.38 5.24
C ARG A 5 21.33 11.46 5.91
N HIS A 6 20.87 11.84 7.10
CA HIS A 6 19.74 11.17 7.73
C HIS A 6 18.45 11.52 6.98
N LEU A 7 17.67 10.50 6.60
CA LEU A 7 16.35 10.71 6.00
C LEU A 7 15.38 11.21 7.08
N LYS A 8 14.49 12.14 6.70
CA LYS A 8 13.42 12.61 7.60
C LYS A 8 12.39 11.49 7.82
N PRO A 9 11.84 11.35 9.03
CA PRO A 9 10.78 10.39 9.28
C PRO A 9 9.53 10.70 8.46
N ILE A 10 8.79 9.65 8.10
CA ILE A 10 7.55 9.71 7.33
C ILE A 10 6.45 8.92 8.05
N GLU A 11 5.21 9.33 7.83
CA GLU A 11 4.00 8.56 8.09
C GLU A 11 3.64 7.74 6.84
N VAL A 12 3.17 6.51 7.04
CA VAL A 12 2.84 5.58 5.96
C VAL A 12 1.45 5.00 6.18
N TYR A 13 0.60 5.10 5.16
CA TYR A 13 -0.74 4.51 5.12
C TYR A 13 -0.82 3.60 3.90
N LEU A 14 -1.03 2.30 4.12
CA LEU A 14 -1.05 1.29 3.08
C LEU A 14 -2.46 0.75 2.86
N GLY A 15 -2.80 0.42 1.61
CA GLY A 15 -4.06 -0.26 1.30
C GLY A 15 -5.31 0.61 1.50
N VAL A 16 -5.22 1.92 1.22
CA VAL A 16 -6.34 2.86 1.32
C VAL A 16 -7.24 2.76 0.08
N PRO A 17 -8.52 2.34 0.18
CA PRO A 17 -9.38 2.23 -0.99
C PRO A 17 -9.72 3.61 -1.56
N TYR A 18 -9.54 3.79 -2.87
CA TYR A 18 -9.85 5.07 -3.54
C TYR A 18 -11.02 4.99 -4.52
N ALA A 19 -11.36 3.79 -4.99
CA ALA A 19 -12.50 3.56 -5.87
C ALA A 19 -13.21 2.23 -5.54
N THR A 20 -14.44 2.06 -6.02
CA THR A 20 -15.15 0.77 -5.94
C THR A 20 -14.45 -0.29 -6.78
N PRO A 21 -14.39 -1.56 -6.33
CA PRO A 21 -13.78 -2.64 -7.09
C PRO A 21 -14.43 -2.78 -8.49
N PRO A 22 -13.63 -2.90 -9.57
CA PRO A 22 -14.11 -3.08 -10.94
C PRO A 22 -14.48 -4.55 -11.23
N THR A 23 -15.17 -5.20 -10.29
CA THR A 23 -15.58 -6.61 -10.36
C THR A 23 -17.04 -6.74 -10.83
N GLY A 24 -17.40 -7.92 -11.37
CA GLY A 24 -18.78 -8.22 -11.74
C GLY A 24 -19.39 -7.20 -12.71
N SER A 25 -20.53 -6.61 -12.35
CA SER A 25 -21.23 -5.59 -13.15
C SER A 25 -20.43 -4.28 -13.31
N ASN A 26 -19.44 -4.02 -12.47
CA ASN A 26 -18.58 -2.83 -12.58
C ASN A 26 -17.41 -3.04 -13.53
N ARG A 27 -17.18 -4.28 -14.01
CA ARG A 27 -16.09 -4.57 -14.94
C ARG A 27 -16.27 -3.79 -16.23
N PHE A 28 -15.21 -3.16 -16.72
CA PHE A 28 -15.21 -2.27 -17.89
C PHE A 28 -16.08 -1.01 -17.78
N SER A 29 -16.60 -0.71 -16.59
CA SER A 29 -17.27 0.56 -16.32
C SER A 29 -16.28 1.60 -15.78
N PRO A 30 -16.58 2.90 -15.89
CA PRO A 30 -15.80 3.93 -15.22
C PRO A 30 -15.72 3.68 -13.70
N THR A 31 -14.57 4.03 -13.10
CA THR A 31 -14.39 3.92 -11.66
C THR A 31 -15.38 4.82 -10.92
N ARG A 32 -15.95 4.30 -9.83
CA ARG A 32 -16.85 5.07 -8.95
C ARG A 32 -16.15 5.31 -7.62
N THR A 33 -16.57 6.36 -6.93
CA THR A 33 -16.09 6.70 -5.59
C THR A 33 -16.19 5.49 -4.66
N ALA A 34 -15.11 5.15 -3.96
CA ALA A 34 -15.12 4.06 -2.98
C ALA A 34 -16.28 4.23 -1.98
N ALA A 35 -16.86 3.12 -1.52
CA ALA A 35 -17.86 3.16 -0.47
C ALA A 35 -17.30 3.86 0.78
N PRO A 36 -18.12 4.67 1.49
CA PRO A 36 -17.73 5.15 2.81
C PRO A 36 -17.56 3.96 3.76
N TRP A 37 -16.77 4.15 4.80
CA TRP A 37 -16.68 3.22 5.93
C TRP A 37 -16.90 4.00 7.22
N ASP A 38 -17.49 3.33 8.20
CA ASP A 38 -17.69 3.90 9.52
C ASP A 38 -16.45 3.70 10.39
N GLY A 39 -16.13 4.71 11.21
CA GLY A 39 -15.01 4.66 12.15
C GLY A 39 -13.61 4.70 11.49
N ILE A 40 -12.66 4.05 12.16
CA ILE A 40 -11.24 4.03 11.79
C ILE A 40 -10.94 2.75 11.01
N ARG A 41 -10.21 2.88 9.90
CA ARG A 41 -9.67 1.76 9.13
C ARG A 41 -8.17 1.64 9.40
N LEU A 42 -7.73 0.42 9.73
CA LEU A 42 -6.32 0.09 9.82
C LEU A 42 -5.70 0.08 8.40
N ALA A 43 -4.64 0.86 8.22
CA ALA A 43 -3.95 1.07 6.93
C ALA A 43 -2.46 0.74 7.04
N ASP A 44 -2.14 -0.46 7.54
CA ASP A 44 -0.78 -0.93 7.83
C ASP A 44 -0.27 -1.99 6.83
N ARG A 45 -1.12 -2.38 5.85
CA ARG A 45 -0.85 -3.46 4.89
C ARG A 45 -1.22 -3.05 3.48
N HIS A 46 -0.43 -3.52 2.52
CA HIS A 46 -0.76 -3.35 1.10
C HIS A 46 -2.05 -4.08 0.73
N GLY A 47 -2.89 -3.43 -0.07
CA GLY A 47 -3.97 -4.10 -0.79
C GLY A 47 -3.41 -5.05 -1.87
N PRO A 48 -4.26 -5.94 -2.43
CA PRO A 48 -3.86 -6.76 -3.57
C PRO A 48 -3.51 -5.90 -4.79
N VAL A 49 -2.61 -6.40 -5.63
CA VAL A 49 -2.29 -5.79 -6.92
C VAL A 49 -3.28 -6.27 -7.99
N CYS A 50 -3.40 -5.52 -9.08
CA CYS A 50 -4.26 -5.93 -10.17
C CYS A 50 -3.75 -7.20 -10.87
N PRO A 51 -4.64 -7.98 -11.51
CA PRO A 51 -4.25 -9.21 -12.19
C PRO A 51 -3.24 -8.94 -13.30
N GLN A 52 -2.10 -9.61 -13.26
CA GLN A 52 -1.00 -9.50 -14.22
C GLN A 52 -0.31 -10.86 -14.39
N LYS A 53 0.07 -11.17 -15.63
CA LYS A 53 0.85 -12.38 -15.92
C LYS A 53 2.31 -12.16 -15.52
N LEU A 54 2.68 -12.69 -14.36
CA LEU A 54 4.06 -12.64 -13.89
C LEU A 54 4.94 -13.63 -14.66
N PRO A 55 6.19 -13.26 -14.99
CA PRO A 55 7.15 -14.20 -15.57
C PRO A 55 7.50 -15.30 -14.57
N ASP A 56 7.59 -16.54 -15.03
CA ASP A 56 8.11 -17.63 -14.20
C ASP A 56 9.64 -17.50 -14.09
N ILE A 57 10.11 -17.35 -12.85
CA ILE A 57 11.52 -17.24 -12.53
C ILE A 57 11.98 -18.33 -11.55
N ARG A 58 11.17 -19.38 -11.33
CA ARG A 58 11.52 -20.50 -10.45
C ARG A 58 12.81 -21.19 -10.89
N ASN A 59 13.02 -21.27 -12.21
CA ASN A 59 14.27 -21.71 -12.81
C ASN A 59 15.06 -20.49 -13.30
N GLU A 60 16.12 -20.13 -12.56
CA GLU A 60 16.93 -18.96 -12.86
C GLU A 60 17.69 -19.09 -14.18
N THR A 61 18.22 -20.26 -14.51
CA THR A 61 18.93 -20.51 -15.77
C THR A 61 18.02 -20.23 -16.96
N ALA A 62 16.82 -20.80 -16.94
CA ALA A 62 15.82 -20.59 -18.00
C ALA A 62 15.26 -19.15 -18.00
N ALA A 63 15.28 -18.45 -16.87
CA ALA A 63 14.91 -17.04 -16.81
C ALA A 63 16.00 -16.16 -17.45
N LEU A 64 17.28 -16.44 -17.18
CA LEU A 64 18.42 -15.69 -17.72
C LEU A 64 18.60 -15.84 -19.24
N GLU A 65 18.11 -16.93 -19.83
CA GLU A 65 17.99 -17.06 -21.29
C GLU A 65 16.99 -16.06 -21.89
N ARG A 66 15.98 -15.65 -21.11
CA ARG A 66 14.86 -14.81 -21.57
C ARG A 66 14.95 -13.36 -21.10
N MET A 67 15.73 -13.06 -20.06
CA MET A 67 15.86 -11.70 -19.52
C MET A 67 17.25 -11.41 -18.95
N PRO A 68 17.70 -10.14 -18.99
CA PRO A 68 18.97 -9.74 -18.37
C PRO A 68 18.99 -9.99 -16.86
N ARG A 69 20.18 -10.24 -16.30
CA ARG A 69 20.41 -10.45 -14.86
C ARG A 69 19.78 -9.37 -13.98
N GLY A 70 19.93 -8.09 -14.35
CA GLY A 70 19.35 -6.97 -13.59
C GLY A 70 17.82 -7.00 -13.53
N ARG A 71 17.15 -7.47 -14.59
CA ARG A 71 15.70 -7.64 -14.62
C ARG A 71 15.25 -8.80 -13.75
N LEU A 72 15.98 -9.93 -13.78
CA LEU A 72 15.71 -11.06 -12.91
C LEU A 72 15.82 -10.65 -11.43
N GLU A 73 16.88 -9.95 -11.06
CA GLU A 73 17.11 -9.48 -9.69
C GLU A 73 16.03 -8.49 -9.23
N TYR A 74 15.65 -7.57 -10.11
CA TYR A 74 14.53 -6.65 -9.85
C TYR A 74 13.21 -7.41 -9.61
N LEU A 75 12.90 -8.40 -10.44
CA LEU A 75 11.69 -9.22 -10.29
C LEU A 75 11.71 -10.05 -9.01
N LYS A 76 12.85 -10.67 -8.64
CA LYS A 76 12.97 -11.40 -7.37
C LYS A 76 12.60 -10.53 -6.17
N ARG A 77 13.03 -9.27 -6.16
CA ARG A 77 12.71 -8.29 -5.11
C ARG A 77 11.23 -7.89 -5.09
N LEU A 78 10.59 -7.79 -6.26
CA LEU A 78 9.19 -7.37 -6.36
C LEU A 78 8.17 -8.48 -6.14
N LEU A 79 8.50 -9.71 -6.50
CA LEU A 79 7.53 -10.81 -6.52
C LEU A 79 6.74 -11.01 -5.23
N PRO A 80 7.31 -10.89 -4.01
CA PRO A 80 6.53 -10.98 -2.77
C PRO A 80 5.35 -9.99 -2.74
N PHE A 81 5.53 -8.78 -3.30
CA PHE A 81 4.52 -7.73 -3.36
C PHE A 81 3.50 -7.92 -4.51
N LEU A 82 3.82 -8.75 -5.51
CA LEU A 82 2.98 -8.98 -6.70
C LEU A 82 2.17 -10.28 -6.64
N LYS A 83 2.40 -11.14 -5.63
CA LYS A 83 1.75 -12.45 -5.49
C LYS A 83 0.26 -12.35 -5.18
N ASN A 84 -0.14 -11.40 -4.33
CA ASN A 84 -1.53 -11.23 -3.94
C ASN A 84 -2.27 -10.43 -5.00
N GLN A 85 -2.91 -11.11 -5.96
CA GLN A 85 -3.61 -10.49 -7.07
C GLN A 85 -5.12 -10.64 -6.95
N SER A 86 -5.86 -9.57 -7.25
CA SER A 86 -7.33 -9.55 -7.28
C SER A 86 -7.82 -8.48 -8.24
N GLU A 87 -9.00 -8.66 -8.85
CA GLU A 87 -9.67 -7.57 -9.57
C GLU A 87 -10.12 -6.44 -8.61
N ASP A 88 -10.31 -6.74 -7.32
CA ASP A 88 -10.42 -5.73 -6.26
C ASP A 88 -9.02 -5.22 -5.90
N CYS A 89 -8.44 -4.32 -6.70
CA CYS A 89 -7.07 -3.81 -6.54
C CYS A 89 -6.97 -2.27 -6.46
N LEU A 90 -8.09 -1.56 -6.32
CA LEU A 90 -8.11 -0.08 -6.38
C LEU A 90 -7.78 0.56 -5.01
N TYR A 91 -6.53 0.35 -4.58
CA TYR A 91 -5.97 0.84 -3.32
C TYR A 91 -4.75 1.75 -3.55
N LEU A 92 -4.57 2.74 -2.67
CA LEU A 92 -3.40 3.62 -2.64
C LEU A 92 -2.51 3.30 -1.44
N ASN A 93 -1.22 3.61 -1.60
CA ASN A 93 -0.26 3.70 -0.51
C ASN A 93 0.20 5.16 -0.42
N ILE A 94 0.02 5.79 0.73
CA ILE A 94 0.25 7.22 0.96
C ILE A 94 1.46 7.36 1.89
N TYR A 95 2.40 8.20 1.49
CA TYR A 95 3.62 8.50 2.25
C TYR A 95 3.67 10.01 2.47
N ALA A 96 3.63 10.45 3.72
CA ALA A 96 3.65 11.85 4.09
C ALA A 96 4.82 12.13 5.05
N PRO A 97 5.48 13.29 4.99
CA PRO A 97 6.47 13.64 6.00
C PRO A 97 5.83 13.68 7.38
N LEU A 98 6.51 13.15 8.40
CA LEU A 98 6.00 13.18 9.77
C LEU A 98 5.87 14.64 10.24
N GLN A 99 4.64 15.08 10.55
CA GLN A 99 4.36 16.44 11.01
C GLN A 99 4.28 16.49 12.54
N GLY A 100 5.38 16.76 13.24
CA GLY A 100 5.42 16.95 14.70
C GLY A 100 6.33 15.97 15.45
N LYS A 101 6.31 16.03 16.80
CA LYS A 101 7.11 15.13 17.67
C LYS A 101 6.64 13.68 17.50
N ILE A 102 7.59 12.75 17.43
CA ILE A 102 7.33 11.30 17.45
C ILE A 102 6.65 10.96 18.77
N ILE A 103 5.35 10.70 18.72
CA ILE A 103 4.62 10.03 19.80
C ILE A 103 4.22 8.69 19.20
N CYS A 104 4.65 7.59 19.82
CA CYS A 104 4.21 6.25 19.45
C CYS A 104 2.67 6.25 19.59
N SER A 105 1.95 6.38 18.49
CA SER A 105 0.50 6.53 18.45
C SER A 105 -0.02 5.75 17.24
N ASP A 106 -1.16 5.09 17.42
CA ASP A 106 -1.77 4.27 16.39
C ASP A 106 -2.27 5.17 15.26
N LEU A 107 -1.69 4.98 14.07
CA LEU A 107 -2.02 5.78 12.90
C LEU A 107 -3.38 5.33 12.35
N SER A 108 -4.36 6.22 12.44
CA SER A 108 -5.77 5.91 12.21
C SER A 108 -6.31 6.71 11.03
N LEU A 109 -6.97 6.04 10.09
CA LEU A 109 -7.59 6.68 8.93
C LEU A 109 -9.12 6.64 9.04
N SER A 110 -9.75 7.82 9.15
CA SER A 110 -11.20 7.98 9.04
C SER A 110 -11.57 8.61 7.70
N ARG A 111 -12.81 8.40 7.26
CA ARG A 111 -13.35 9.05 6.07
C ARG A 111 -14.72 9.63 6.34
N HIS A 112 -14.81 10.94 6.35
CA HIS A 112 -16.07 11.66 6.51
C HIS A 112 -16.36 12.47 5.24
N ARG A 113 -17.58 12.33 4.68
CA ARG A 113 -18.03 13.07 3.48
C ARG A 113 -17.05 13.08 2.30
N GLN A 114 -16.47 11.92 1.97
CA GLN A 114 -15.49 11.74 0.88
C GLN A 114 -14.11 12.39 1.11
N GLN A 115 -13.86 13.03 2.26
CA GLN A 115 -12.55 13.53 2.65
C GLN A 115 -11.85 12.51 3.55
N LEU A 116 -10.57 12.24 3.27
CA LEU A 116 -9.72 11.42 4.13
C LEU A 116 -9.25 12.28 5.30
N GLU A 117 -9.50 11.79 6.52
CA GLU A 117 -9.06 12.39 7.75
C GLU A 117 -8.02 11.47 8.40
N PHE A 118 -6.82 12.00 8.60
CA PHE A 118 -5.72 11.31 9.24
C PHE A 118 -5.73 11.67 10.72
N SER A 119 -5.93 10.71 11.60
CA SER A 119 -5.93 10.91 13.04
C SER A 119 -4.81 10.10 13.70
N ARG A 120 -4.18 10.70 14.71
CA ARG A 120 -3.28 9.98 15.61
C ARG A 120 -4.10 9.51 16.79
N GLY A 121 -4.29 8.20 16.92
CA GLY A 121 -4.87 7.62 18.12
C GLY A 121 -3.86 7.77 19.26
N ALA A 122 -4.12 8.68 20.20
CA ALA A 122 -3.41 8.63 21.47
C ALA A 122 -3.85 7.34 22.17
N SER A 123 -2.96 6.37 22.26
CA SER A 123 -3.14 5.24 23.16
C SER A 123 -3.25 5.85 24.56
N ASN A 124 -4.46 5.91 25.13
CA ASN A 124 -4.65 6.21 26.53
C ASN A 124 -3.94 5.09 27.30
N LEU A 125 -2.71 5.35 27.77
CA LEU A 125 -2.20 4.71 28.98
C LEU A 125 -3.03 5.26 30.14
N SER A 126 -4.28 4.84 30.24
CA SER A 126 -5.01 4.91 31.50
C SER A 126 -4.38 3.87 32.41
N ASN A 127 -3.66 4.34 33.43
CA ASN A 127 -3.27 3.55 34.60
C ASN A 127 -4.45 2.68 35.05
N ILE A 128 -4.28 1.36 34.98
CA ILE A 128 -4.84 0.36 35.91
C ILE A 128 -3.75 -0.68 36.11
#